data_AF-A0AB37HQD8-F1
#
_entry.id   AF-A0AB37HQD8-F1
#
_cell.length_a   1.000
_cell.length_b   1.000
_cell.length_c   1.000
_cell.angle_alpha   90.00
_cell.angle_beta   90.00
_cell.angle_gamma   90.00
#
_symmetry.space_group_name_H-M   'P 1'
#
loop_
_entity.id
_entity.type
_entity.pdbx_description
1 polymer ?
#
loop_
_entity_poly.entity_id
_entity_poly.type
_entity_poly.pdbx_seq_one_letter_code
_entity_poly.pdbx_strand_id
1 'polypeptide(L)'
;MDNIDDLISEAKLTHREVSNRAGNSNNWFNDAYNNNEDIHISSFVKVLSVIDNKQDLKEHKLLNVFDKKILSISTLISRLSDEDEQYINDFIISDKQLFLDVLGDWASMEYKNKLNEKEKEIMEKVKILISKI
;
A
#
# COMPACT_ATOMS: atom_id res chain seq x y z
N MET A 1 3.86 5.31 -6.11
CA MET A 1 2.65 5.85 -5.44
C MET A 1 2.11 6.95 -6.35
N ASP A 2 1.88 6.60 -7.61
CA ASP A 2 2.05 7.57 -8.71
C ASP A 2 0.86 8.55 -8.73
N ASN A 3 -0.32 8.05 -8.35
CA ASN A 3 -1.55 8.85 -8.27
C ASN A 3 -1.49 9.95 -7.18
N ILE A 4 -0.74 9.76 -6.09
CA ILE A 4 -0.59 10.79 -5.05
C ILE A 4 0.39 11.88 -5.52
N ASP A 5 1.39 11.52 -6.32
CA ASP A 5 2.31 12.49 -6.90
C ASP A 5 1.58 13.41 -7.89
N ASP A 6 0.68 12.84 -8.69
CA ASP A 6 -0.20 13.61 -9.58
C ASP A 6 -1.05 14.63 -8.79
N LEU A 7 -1.68 14.20 -7.68
CA LEU A 7 -2.47 15.10 -6.82
C LEU A 7 -1.62 16.21 -6.19
N ILE A 8 -0.39 15.91 -5.79
CA ILE A 8 0.54 16.90 -5.24
C ILE A 8 0.92 17.92 -6.32
N SER A 9 1.18 17.46 -7.53
CA SER A 9 1.49 18.29 -8.69
C SER A 9 0.31 19.18 -9.10
N GLU A 10 -0.90 18.65 -9.15
CA GLU A 10 -2.14 19.39 -9.43
C GLU A 10 -2.40 20.49 -8.39
N ALA A 11 -2.15 20.18 -7.11
CA ALA A 11 -2.22 21.14 -5.99
C ALA A 11 -1.08 22.18 -6.01
N LYS A 12 -0.13 22.08 -6.96
CA LYS A 12 1.05 22.93 -7.10
C LYS A 12 1.93 22.93 -5.85
N LEU A 13 2.09 21.77 -5.23
CA LEU A 13 2.91 21.57 -4.04
C LEU A 13 4.17 20.78 -4.40
N THR A 14 5.25 21.04 -3.69
CA THR A 14 6.45 20.19 -3.70
C THR A 14 6.40 19.14 -2.59
N HIS A 15 7.08 18.01 -2.76
CA HIS A 15 7.21 16.97 -1.70
C HIS A 15 7.72 17.54 -0.38
N ARG A 16 8.63 18.52 -0.45
CA ARG A 16 9.16 19.24 0.72
C ARG A 16 8.06 20.04 1.43
N GLU A 17 7.24 20.78 0.68
CA GLU A 17 6.14 21.55 1.26
C GLU A 17 5.08 20.64 1.89
N VAL A 18 4.77 19.51 1.24
CA VAL A 18 3.87 18.49 1.79
C VAL A 18 4.43 17.94 3.09
N SER A 19 5.71 17.56 3.13
CA SER A 19 6.37 17.03 4.34
C SER A 19 6.29 18.01 5.51
N ASN A 20 6.63 19.28 5.25
CA ASN A 20 6.63 20.32 6.27
C ASN A 20 5.22 20.58 6.82
N ARG A 21 4.21 20.60 5.96
CA ARG A 21 2.82 20.87 6.36
C ARG A 21 2.15 19.65 7.01
N ALA A 22 2.58 18.43 6.67
CA ALA A 22 2.19 17.21 7.34
C ALA A 22 2.86 17.04 8.73
N GLY A 23 3.77 17.96 9.10
CA GLY A 23 4.46 17.94 10.40
C GLY A 23 5.56 16.89 10.49
N ASN A 24 6.10 16.44 9.35
CA ASN A 24 7.18 15.47 9.27
C ASN A 24 8.50 16.17 8.85
N SER A 25 9.61 15.43 8.87
CA SER A 25 10.92 15.95 8.46
C SER A 25 10.91 16.38 6.98
N ASN A 26 11.75 17.35 6.60
CA ASN A 26 11.75 17.97 5.26
C ASN A 26 11.82 16.97 4.07
N ASN A 27 12.37 15.78 4.27
CA ASN A 27 12.55 14.75 3.25
C ASN A 27 11.63 13.52 3.44
N TRP A 28 10.84 13.48 4.52
CA TRP A 28 10.03 12.33 4.89
C TRP A 28 9.13 11.83 3.75
N PHE A 29 8.41 12.73 3.06
CA PHE A 29 7.51 12.30 1.99
C PHE A 29 8.29 11.71 0.81
N ASN A 30 9.46 12.27 0.49
CA ASN A 30 10.31 11.73 -0.57
C ASN A 30 10.87 10.35 -0.17
N ASP A 31 11.27 10.18 1.07
CA ASP A 31 11.74 8.89 1.58
C ASP A 31 10.60 7.86 1.56
N ALA A 32 9.40 8.25 2.00
CA ALA A 32 8.23 7.41 1.98
C ALA A 32 7.74 7.07 0.55
N TYR A 33 7.76 8.04 -0.36
CA TYR A 33 7.45 7.86 -1.78
C TYR A 33 8.40 6.87 -2.45
N ASN A 34 9.69 6.93 -2.10
CA ASN A 34 10.71 5.98 -2.57
C ASN A 34 10.67 4.63 -1.83
N ASN A 35 9.59 4.36 -1.09
CA ASN A 35 9.37 3.20 -0.22
C ASN A 35 10.41 3.04 0.89
N ASN A 36 11.23 4.04 1.20
CA ASN A 36 12.28 3.97 2.22
C ASN A 36 11.73 4.10 3.65
N GLU A 37 10.47 4.53 3.78
CA GLU A 37 9.75 4.60 5.04
C GLU A 37 8.28 4.23 4.81
N ASP A 38 7.67 3.52 5.77
CA ASP A 38 6.25 3.19 5.71
C ASP A 38 5.39 4.43 5.99
N ILE A 39 4.36 4.64 5.17
CA ILE A 39 3.36 5.68 5.44
C ILE A 39 2.29 5.11 6.35
N HIS A 40 2.33 5.48 7.64
CA HIS A 40 1.20 5.24 8.54
C HIS A 40 -0.07 5.94 8.05
N ILE A 41 -1.24 5.34 8.29
CA ILE A 41 -2.56 5.91 7.93
C ILE A 41 -2.70 7.35 8.47
N SER A 42 -2.22 7.61 9.68
CA SER A 42 -2.23 8.96 10.27
C SER A 42 -1.40 9.96 9.46
N SER A 43 -0.22 9.57 8.98
CA SER A 43 0.60 10.39 8.10
C SER A 43 -0.03 10.56 6.72
N PHE A 44 -0.66 9.51 6.20
CA PHE A 44 -1.39 9.57 4.93
C PHE A 44 -2.57 10.55 4.97
N VAL A 45 -3.38 10.51 6.03
CA VAL A 45 -4.50 11.44 6.24
C VAL A 45 -4.02 12.89 6.33
N LYS A 46 -2.86 13.13 6.97
CA LYS A 46 -2.25 14.47 7.01
C LYS A 46 -1.84 14.94 5.62
N VAL A 47 -1.26 14.06 4.79
CA VAL A 47 -0.93 14.38 3.39
C VAL A 47 -2.20 14.78 2.62
N LEU A 48 -3.26 13.96 2.70
CA LEU A 48 -4.54 14.28 2.05
C LEU A 48 -5.13 15.60 2.53
N SER A 49 -5.06 15.91 3.84
CA SER A 49 -5.54 17.19 4.38
C SER A 49 -4.75 18.38 3.84
N VAL A 50 -3.45 18.25 3.63
CA VAL A 50 -2.63 19.33 3.02
C VAL A 50 -3.04 19.58 1.56
N ILE A 51 -3.36 18.52 0.82
CA ILE A 51 -3.82 18.59 -0.57
C ILE A 51 -5.23 19.20 -0.63
N ASP A 52 -6.15 18.74 0.23
CA ASP A 52 -7.55 19.21 0.28
C ASP A 52 -7.67 20.72 0.53
N ASN A 53 -6.74 21.29 1.31
CA ASN A 53 -6.64 22.74 1.52
C ASN A 53 -6.27 23.54 0.25
N LYS A 54 -5.87 22.88 -0.84
CA LYS A 54 -5.48 23.48 -2.11
C LYS A 54 -6.39 23.10 -3.27
N GLN A 55 -7.04 21.95 -3.18
CA GLN A 55 -7.87 21.36 -4.23
C GLN A 55 -9.01 20.58 -3.57
N ASP A 56 -10.25 20.78 -4.04
CA ASP A 56 -11.39 20.02 -3.53
C ASP A 56 -11.25 18.54 -3.92
N LEU A 57 -11.10 17.67 -2.92
CA LEU A 57 -10.96 16.23 -3.15
C LEU A 57 -12.31 15.52 -3.37
N LYS A 58 -13.46 16.19 -3.22
CA LYS A 58 -14.79 15.57 -3.34
C LYS A 58 -15.07 14.92 -4.70
N GLU A 59 -14.55 15.49 -5.78
CA GLU A 59 -14.73 14.95 -7.14
C GLU A 59 -13.73 13.82 -7.47
N HIS A 60 -12.74 13.59 -6.59
CA HIS A 60 -11.73 12.58 -6.81
C HIS A 60 -12.26 11.20 -6.44
N LYS A 61 -12.23 10.28 -7.40
CA LYS A 61 -12.57 8.87 -7.15
C LYS A 61 -11.45 8.22 -6.36
N LEU A 62 -11.76 7.10 -5.68
CA LEU A 62 -10.77 6.28 -4.97
C LEU A 62 -9.54 5.94 -5.83
N LEU A 63 -9.73 5.68 -7.12
CA LEU A 63 -8.64 5.40 -8.07
C LEU A 63 -7.72 6.59 -8.36
N ASN A 64 -8.16 7.81 -8.08
CA ASN A 64 -7.31 9.00 -8.20
C ASN A 64 -6.34 9.12 -7.02
N VAL A 65 -6.57 8.36 -5.94
CA VAL A 65 -5.76 8.39 -4.71
C VAL A 65 -5.00 7.09 -4.53
N PHE A 66 -5.64 5.97 -4.82
CA PHE A 66 -5.07 4.63 -4.68
C PHE A 66 -4.93 3.95 -6.02
N ASP A 67 -3.80 3.27 -6.20
CA ASP A 67 -3.62 2.40 -7.36
C ASP A 67 -4.63 1.24 -7.33
N LYS A 68 -5.05 0.78 -8.50
CA LYS A 68 -6.00 -0.33 -8.64
C LYS A 68 -5.50 -1.60 -7.96
N LYS A 69 -4.19 -1.89 -8.00
CA LYS A 69 -3.57 -3.03 -7.32
C LYS A 69 -3.75 -2.93 -5.80
N ILE A 70 -3.58 -1.74 -5.22
CA ILE A 70 -3.78 -1.52 -3.77
C ILE A 70 -5.23 -1.78 -3.38
N LEU A 71 -6.19 -1.30 -4.18
CA LEU A 71 -7.61 -1.55 -3.92
C LEU A 71 -7.96 -3.05 -4.04
N SER A 72 -7.39 -3.76 -5.02
CA SER A 72 -7.55 -5.21 -5.15
C SER A 72 -6.98 -5.97 -3.95
N ILE A 73 -5.77 -5.63 -3.51
CA ILE A 73 -5.13 -6.24 -2.33
C ILE A 73 -5.97 -5.97 -1.07
N SER A 74 -6.45 -4.74 -0.88
CA SER A 74 -7.31 -4.40 0.26
C SER A 74 -8.63 -5.18 0.25
N THR A 75 -9.21 -5.38 -0.93
CA THR A 75 -10.42 -6.21 -1.10
C THR A 75 -10.14 -7.67 -0.77
N LEU A 76 -8.99 -8.21 -1.21
CA LEU A 76 -8.57 -9.57 -0.89
C LEU A 76 -8.42 -9.77 0.62
N ILE A 77 -7.72 -8.87 1.31
CA ILE A 77 -7.51 -8.96 2.76
C ILE A 77 -8.85 -8.92 3.51
N SER A 78 -9.76 -8.05 3.08
CA SER A 78 -11.10 -7.94 3.70
C SER A 78 -11.92 -9.20 3.49
N ARG A 79 -11.90 -9.78 2.29
CA ARG A 79 -12.60 -11.05 2.03
C ARG A 79 -11.97 -12.20 2.81
N LEU A 80 -10.64 -12.23 2.91
CA LEU A 80 -9.91 -13.26 3.67
C LEU A 80 -10.23 -13.18 5.17
N SER A 81 -10.41 -11.99 5.74
CA SER A 81 -10.77 -11.86 7.16
C SER A 81 -12.17 -12.36 7.50
N ASP A 82 -13.06 -12.40 6.49
CA ASP A 82 -14.44 -12.86 6.63
C ASP A 82 -14.62 -14.33 6.18
N GLU A 83 -13.55 -14.99 5.72
CA GLU A 83 -13.60 -16.35 5.18
C GLU A 83 -13.45 -17.41 6.30
N ASP A 84 -14.23 -18.49 6.22
CA ASP A 84 -14.10 -19.59 7.16
C ASP A 84 -12.83 -20.40 6.86
N GLU A 85 -12.13 -20.85 7.92
CA GLU A 85 -10.87 -21.61 7.80
C GLU A 85 -10.95 -22.81 6.84
N GLN A 86 -12.12 -23.46 6.76
CA GLN A 86 -12.35 -24.62 5.89
C GLN A 86 -12.34 -24.28 4.39
N TYR A 87 -12.61 -23.02 4.00
CA TYR A 87 -12.67 -22.57 2.61
C TYR A 87 -11.42 -21.82 2.14
N ILE A 88 -10.42 -21.65 3.01
CA ILE A 88 -9.19 -20.90 2.71
C ILE A 88 -8.46 -21.46 1.48
N ASN A 89 -8.43 -22.78 1.28
CA ASN A 89 -7.80 -23.36 0.10
C ASN A 89 -8.52 -22.97 -1.20
N ASP A 90 -9.85 -23.05 -1.21
CA ASP A 90 -10.67 -22.67 -2.36
C ASP A 90 -10.57 -21.17 -2.65
N PHE A 91 -10.49 -20.35 -1.59
CA PHE A 91 -10.25 -18.92 -1.67
C PHE A 91 -8.88 -18.59 -2.31
N ILE A 92 -7.81 -19.29 -1.88
CA ILE A 92 -6.49 -19.11 -2.48
C ILE A 92 -6.48 -19.55 -3.95
N ILE A 93 -7.23 -20.61 -4.30
CA ILE A 93 -7.39 -21.03 -5.71
C ILE A 93 -8.08 -19.93 -6.52
N SER A 94 -9.21 -19.40 -6.04
CA SER A 94 -10.00 -18.42 -6.78
C SER A 94 -9.24 -17.13 -7.06
N ASP A 95 -8.38 -16.72 -6.12
CA ASP A 95 -7.64 -15.47 -6.18
C ASP A 95 -6.12 -15.68 -6.34
N LYS A 96 -5.68 -16.84 -6.87
CA LYS A 96 -4.28 -17.29 -6.94
C LYS A 96 -3.32 -16.26 -7.51
N GLN A 97 -3.70 -15.57 -8.58
CA GLN A 97 -2.84 -14.54 -9.21
C GLN A 97 -2.55 -13.39 -8.26
N LEU A 98 -3.56 -12.91 -7.52
CA LEU A 98 -3.38 -11.79 -6.60
C LEU A 98 -2.51 -12.19 -5.39
N PHE A 99 -2.62 -13.44 -4.94
CA PHE A 99 -1.71 -14.00 -3.95
C PHE A 99 -0.26 -14.10 -4.45
N LEU A 100 -0.05 -14.48 -5.71
CA LEU A 100 1.29 -14.47 -6.34
C LEU A 100 1.83 -13.04 -6.47
N ASP A 101 0.99 -12.07 -6.80
CA ASP A 101 1.39 -10.66 -6.88
C ASP A 101 1.83 -10.13 -5.51
N VAL A 102 1.09 -10.45 -4.44
CA VAL A 102 1.45 -10.10 -3.06
C VAL A 102 2.76 -10.77 -2.65
N LEU A 103 2.96 -12.05 -2.98
CA LEU A 103 4.23 -12.73 -2.74
C LEU A 103 5.39 -12.08 -3.50
N GLY A 104 5.15 -11.63 -4.74
CA GLY A 104 6.15 -10.89 -5.52
C GLY A 104 6.54 -9.57 -4.87
N ASP A 105 5.56 -8.83 -4.34
CA ASP A 105 5.81 -7.58 -3.60
C ASP A 105 6.61 -7.85 -2.32
N TRP A 106 6.24 -8.88 -1.55
CA TRP A 106 6.99 -9.31 -0.36
C TRP A 106 8.41 -9.76 -0.69
N ALA A 107 8.63 -10.50 -1.78
CA ALA A 107 9.97 -10.87 -2.24
C ALA A 107 10.82 -9.64 -2.60
N SER A 108 10.21 -8.60 -3.19
CA SER A 108 10.89 -7.33 -3.44
C SER A 108 11.30 -6.62 -2.14
N MET A 109 10.43 -6.67 -1.12
CA MET A 109 10.75 -6.12 0.21
C MET A 109 11.85 -6.91 0.91
N GLU A 110 11.82 -8.24 0.83
CA GLU A 110 12.87 -9.11 1.36
C GLU A 110 14.23 -8.81 0.73
N TYR A 111 14.28 -8.71 -0.60
CA TYR A 111 15.50 -8.35 -1.34
C TYR A 111 16.07 -7.00 -0.89
N LYS A 112 15.21 -6.06 -0.49
CA LYS A 112 15.58 -4.75 0.03
C LYS A 112 15.89 -4.74 1.55
N ASN A 113 15.90 -5.91 2.20
CA ASN A 113 16.07 -6.08 3.64
C ASN A 113 15.03 -5.31 4.49
N LYS A 114 13.79 -5.20 3.99
CA LYS A 114 12.70 -4.49 4.68
C LYS A 114 11.79 -5.39 5.49
N LEU A 115 11.96 -6.70 5.39
CA LEU A 115 11.21 -7.68 6.19
C LEU A 115 11.98 -8.09 7.45
N ASN A 116 11.28 -8.16 8.57
CA ASN A 116 11.78 -8.78 9.78
C ASN A 116 11.65 -10.32 9.73
N GLU A 117 12.28 -11.02 10.67
CA GLU A 117 12.30 -12.49 10.67
C GLU A 117 10.91 -13.13 10.76
N LYS A 118 9.98 -12.51 11.48
CA LYS A 118 8.60 -13.01 11.58
C LYS A 118 7.88 -12.88 10.24
N GLU A 119 8.08 -11.77 9.52
CA GLU A 119 7.50 -11.55 8.20
C GLU A 119 8.06 -12.54 7.17
N LYS A 120 9.37 -12.81 7.20
CA LYS A 120 10.00 -13.84 6.36
C LYS A 120 9.42 -15.23 6.63
N GLU A 121 9.23 -15.59 7.90
CA GLU A 121 8.62 -16.87 8.27
C GLU A 121 7.19 -16.99 7.73
N ILE A 122 6.38 -15.93 7.83
CA ILE A 122 5.02 -15.90 7.29
C ILE A 122 5.06 -16.00 5.76
N MET A 123 5.98 -15.31 5.09
CA MET A 123 6.15 -15.35 3.64
C MET A 123 6.39 -16.78 3.14
N GLU A 124 7.30 -17.51 3.78
CA GLU A 124 7.58 -18.91 3.42
C GLU A 124 6.38 -19.83 3.66
N LYS A 125 5.60 -19.61 4.74
CA LYS A 125 4.35 -20.36 4.96
C LYS A 125 3.33 -20.12 3.85
N VAL A 126 3.14 -18.86 3.44
CA VAL A 126 2.21 -18.50 2.36
C VAL A 126 2.66 -19.09 1.02
N LYS A 127 3.96 -19.05 0.73
CA LYS A 127 4.56 -19.66 -0.47
C LYS A 127 4.31 -21.17 -0.52
N ILE A 128 4.48 -21.87 0.61
CA ILE A 128 4.17 -23.30 0.71
C ILE A 128 2.67 -23.54 0.43
N LEU A 129 1.78 -22.75 1.03
CA LEU A 129 0.33 -22.88 0.84
C LEU A 129 -0.05 -22.75 -0.64
N ILE A 130 0.43 -21.70 -1.32
CA ILE A 130 0.13 -21.46 -2.73
C ILE A 130 0.75 -22.53 -3.64
N SER A 131 1.91 -23.08 -3.29
CA SER A 131 2.58 -24.13 -4.07
C SER A 131 1.92 -25.51 -3.99
N LYS A 132 1.13 -25.76 -2.93
CA LYS A 132 0.39 -27.01 -2.72
C LYS A 132 -0.95 -27.07 -3.44
N ILE A 133 -1.32 -25.95 -4.06
CA ILE A 133 -2.59 -25.70 -4.73
C ILE A 133 -2.36 -25.61 -6.24
#